data_AF-A0A2N6D176-F1
#
_entry.id   AF-A0A2N6D176-F1
#
_cell.length_a   1.000
_cell.length_b   1.000
_cell.length_c   1.000
_cell.angle_alpha   90.00
_cell.angle_beta   90.00
_cell.angle_gamma   90.00
#
_symmetry.space_group_name_H-M   'P 1'
#
loop_
_entity.id
_entity.type
_entity.pdbx_description
1 polymer ?
#
loop_
_entity_poly.entity_id
_entity_poly.type
_entity_poly.pdbx_seq_one_letter_code
_entity_poly.pdbx_strand_id
1 'polypeptide(L)'
;MFVVDDPVLALIVRFVATERDLDVTDGEFLQRQVESMERYLERYPEQEHGEKAIEWIAEYAAQYRDRWQKQVVTQQAGETRCMDCPMNILGEESYCQIHYQWRQLLKRYARDEMSSSEYVKAALGMLQEHKQELKVRKEHEAEGLRQLKAYRDARNQPL
;
A
#
# COMPACT_ATOMS: atom_id res chain seq x y z
N MET A 1 0.86 20.77 -4.56
CA MET A 1 0.07 19.74 -5.26
C MET A 1 1.03 18.60 -5.59
N PHE A 2 0.90 17.47 -4.90
CA PHE A 2 1.71 16.28 -5.14
C PHE A 2 1.19 15.61 -6.42
N VAL A 3 2.04 15.46 -7.42
CA VAL A 3 1.70 14.79 -8.68
C VAL A 3 2.37 13.42 -8.66
N VAL A 4 1.59 12.38 -8.90
CA VAL A 4 2.05 11.00 -9.02
C VAL A 4 2.01 10.62 -10.48
N ASP A 5 3.16 10.26 -11.03
CA ASP A 5 3.28 9.93 -12.46
C ASP A 5 2.79 8.50 -12.75
N ASP A 6 2.90 7.60 -11.77
CA ASP A 6 2.38 6.24 -11.84
C ASP A 6 0.84 6.21 -11.68
N PRO A 7 0.09 5.66 -12.66
CA PRO A 7 -1.36 5.68 -12.64
C PRO A 7 -1.96 4.82 -11.53
N VAL A 8 -1.32 3.71 -11.14
CA VAL A 8 -1.80 2.85 -10.05
C VAL A 8 -1.59 3.54 -8.71
N LEU A 9 -0.42 4.13 -8.48
CA LEU A 9 -0.15 4.90 -7.27
C LEU A 9 -1.05 6.12 -7.16
N ALA A 10 -1.35 6.80 -8.27
CA ALA A 10 -2.28 7.92 -8.29
C ALA A 10 -3.69 7.49 -7.82
N LEU A 11 -4.16 6.32 -8.26
CA LEU A 11 -5.43 5.74 -7.79
C LEU A 11 -5.37 5.39 -6.30
N ILE A 12 -4.26 4.80 -5.82
CA ILE A 12 -4.09 4.47 -4.40
C ILE A 12 -4.11 5.74 -3.54
N VAL A 13 -3.40 6.79 -3.92
CA VAL A 13 -3.45 8.08 -3.21
C VAL A 13 -4.87 8.62 -3.17
N ARG A 14 -5.56 8.62 -4.31
CA ARG A 14 -6.92 9.17 -4.42
C ARG A 14 -7.94 8.43 -3.55
N PHE A 15 -7.86 7.10 -3.50
CA PHE A 15 -8.92 6.27 -2.89
C PHE A 15 -8.55 5.70 -1.52
N VAL A 16 -7.27 5.62 -1.18
CA VAL A 16 -6.79 5.04 0.08
C VAL A 16 -6.22 6.13 0.98
N ALA A 17 -5.15 6.80 0.56
CA ALA A 17 -4.43 7.72 1.44
C ALA A 17 -5.13 9.08 1.62
N THR A 18 -5.98 9.51 0.68
CA THR A 18 -6.49 10.88 0.54
C THR A 18 -5.40 11.95 0.46
N GLU A 19 -5.56 12.94 -0.43
CA GLU A 19 -4.51 13.94 -0.71
C GLU A 19 -4.05 14.77 0.51
N ARG A 20 -4.82 14.75 1.62
CA ARG A 20 -4.53 15.53 2.83
C ARG A 20 -3.46 14.89 3.73
N ASP A 21 -3.17 13.60 3.55
CA ASP A 21 -2.31 12.84 4.47
C ASP A 21 -0.91 12.58 3.91
N LEU A 22 -0.59 13.09 2.71
CA LEU A 22 0.75 12.97 2.16
C LEU A 22 1.66 14.03 2.78
N ASP A 23 2.36 13.65 3.85
CA ASP A 23 3.57 14.37 4.27
C ASP A 23 4.67 14.09 3.24
N VAL A 24 4.91 15.09 2.39
CA VAL A 24 5.77 15.01 1.20
C VAL A 24 7.23 15.28 1.54
N THR A 25 7.56 15.59 2.80
CA THR A 25 8.91 16.00 3.19
C THR A 25 9.80 14.83 3.62
N ASP A 26 10.42 14.16 2.63
CA ASP A 26 11.52 13.22 2.88
C ASP A 26 12.89 13.91 2.65
N GLY A 27 13.30 14.72 3.64
CA GLY A 27 14.57 15.46 3.59
C GLY A 27 15.79 14.55 3.51
N GLU A 28 15.72 13.35 4.10
CA GLU A 28 16.79 12.35 4.02
C GLU A 28 16.94 11.80 2.59
N PHE A 29 15.82 11.55 1.89
CA PHE A 29 15.88 11.12 0.50
C PHE A 29 16.59 12.14 -0.39
N LEU A 30 16.25 13.43 -0.26
CA LEU A 30 16.86 14.51 -1.03
C LEU A 30 18.36 14.65 -0.70
N GLN A 31 18.71 14.59 0.59
CA GLN A 31 20.11 14.65 1.02
C GLN A 31 20.93 13.52 0.40
N ARG A 32 20.42 12.28 0.41
CA ARG A 32 21.09 11.13 -0.24
C ARG A 32 21.32 11.36 -1.74
N GLN A 33 20.39 12.02 -2.44
CA GLN A 33 20.56 12.31 -3.87
C GLN A 33 21.63 13.37 -4.11
N VAL A 34 21.69 14.40 -3.27
CA VAL A 34 22.72 15.44 -3.33
C VAL A 34 24.10 14.81 -3.07
N GLU A 35 24.25 14.00 -2.03
CA GLU A 35 25.52 13.29 -1.72
C GLU A 35 25.95 12.33 -2.84
N SER A 36 25.00 11.69 -3.53
CA SER A 36 25.29 10.85 -4.69
C SER A 36 25.79 11.66 -5.89
N MET A 37 25.21 12.83 -6.13
CA MET A 37 25.63 13.74 -7.20
C MET A 37 27.00 14.36 -6.88
N GLU A 38 27.24 14.81 -5.65
CA GLU A 38 28.53 15.36 -5.22
C GLU A 38 29.67 14.35 -5.44
N ARG A 39 29.49 13.09 -5.01
CA ARG A 39 30.46 12.00 -5.28
C ARG A 39 30.66 11.69 -6.77
N TYR A 40 29.66 11.97 -7.61
CA TYR A 40 29.84 11.88 -9.05
C TYR A 40 30.70 13.02 -9.58
N LEU A 41 30.45 14.26 -9.14
CA LEU A 41 31.17 15.45 -9.57
C LEU A 41 32.64 15.47 -9.10
N GLU A 42 32.96 14.88 -7.95
CA GLU A 42 34.34 14.72 -7.45
C GLU A 42 35.30 14.03 -8.44
N ARG A 43 34.76 13.29 -9.43
CA ARG A 43 35.55 12.63 -10.47
C ARG A 43 36.00 13.58 -11.60
N TYR A 44 35.53 14.81 -11.60
CA TYR A 44 35.75 15.79 -12.66
C TYR A 44 36.39 17.07 -12.09
N PRO A 45 37.14 17.84 -12.91
CA PRO A 45 37.61 19.16 -12.53
C PRO A 45 36.45 20.12 -12.22
N GLU A 46 36.67 21.06 -11.30
CA GLU A 46 35.64 22.03 -10.86
C GLU A 46 35.04 22.83 -12.03
N GLN A 47 35.83 23.10 -13.06
CA GLN A 47 35.36 23.82 -14.26
C GLN A 47 34.29 23.04 -15.05
N GLU A 48 34.27 21.70 -14.94
CA GLU A 48 33.33 20.82 -15.61
C GLU A 48 32.11 20.48 -14.75
N HIS A 49 32.10 20.83 -13.46
CA HIS A 49 31.04 20.44 -12.52
C HIS A 49 29.66 20.91 -12.95
N GLY A 50 29.55 22.12 -13.50
CA GLY A 50 28.27 22.66 -13.96
C GLY A 50 27.66 21.82 -15.10
N GLU A 51 28.47 21.47 -16.10
CA GLU A 51 28.04 20.64 -17.23
C GLU A 51 27.70 19.22 -16.77
N LYS A 52 28.56 18.62 -15.93
CA LYS A 52 28.36 17.28 -15.39
C LYS A 52 27.17 17.16 -14.45
N ALA A 53 26.84 18.20 -13.70
CA ALA A 53 25.64 18.23 -12.88
C ALA A 53 24.37 18.22 -13.74
N ILE A 54 24.36 18.96 -14.85
CA ILE A 54 23.22 18.98 -15.78
C ILE A 54 23.06 17.61 -16.45
N GLU A 55 24.14 16.99 -16.92
CA GLU A 55 24.12 15.62 -17.47
C GLU A 55 23.53 14.63 -16.46
N TRP A 56 23.99 14.68 -15.21
CA TRP A 56 23.50 13.82 -14.13
C TRP A 56 21.99 14.02 -13.87
N ILE A 57 21.54 15.27 -13.76
CA ILE A 57 20.12 15.57 -13.55
C ILE A 57 19.29 15.04 -14.72
N ALA A 58 19.72 15.27 -15.96
CA ALA A 58 19.01 14.80 -17.15
C ALA A 58 18.90 13.26 -17.19
N GLU A 59 19.93 12.55 -16.74
CA GLU A 59 19.97 11.09 -16.72
C GLU A 59 19.12 10.48 -15.58
N TYR A 60 19.20 11.05 -14.36
CA TYR A 60 18.68 10.37 -13.17
C TYR A 60 17.42 10.99 -12.54
N ALA A 61 17.06 12.24 -12.86
CA ALA A 61 15.97 12.94 -12.16
C ALA A 61 14.61 12.24 -12.27
N ALA A 62 14.29 11.68 -13.43
CA ALA A 62 13.05 10.92 -13.63
C ALA A 62 12.99 9.67 -12.74
N GLN A 63 14.10 8.93 -12.66
CA GLN A 63 14.19 7.73 -11.84
C GLN A 63 14.15 8.06 -10.33
N TYR A 64 14.78 9.16 -9.90
CA TYR A 64 14.68 9.61 -8.51
C TYR A 64 13.26 9.98 -8.14
N ARG A 65 12.54 10.69 -9.02
CA ARG A 65 11.14 11.05 -8.81
C ARG A 65 10.25 9.82 -8.69
N ASP A 66 10.40 8.86 -9.59
CA ASP A 66 9.62 7.61 -9.58
C ASP A 66 9.85 6.81 -8.27
N ARG A 67 11.11 6.61 -7.88
CA ARG A 67 11.46 5.91 -6.63
C ARG A 67 10.89 6.63 -5.40
N TRP A 68 11.02 7.95 -5.37
CA TRP A 68 10.50 8.76 -4.28
C TRP A 68 8.96 8.69 -4.19
N GLN A 69 8.24 8.82 -5.32
CA GLN A 69 6.79 8.68 -5.37
C GLN A 69 6.35 7.29 -4.86
N LYS A 70 7.00 6.21 -5.32
CA LYS A 70 6.73 4.84 -4.86
C LYS A 70 6.91 4.69 -3.36
N GLN A 71 8.00 5.24 -2.81
CA GLN A 71 8.30 5.17 -1.39
C GLN A 71 7.26 5.92 -0.55
N VAL A 72 7.00 7.19 -0.88
CA VAL A 72 6.05 8.05 -0.14
C VAL A 72 4.64 7.46 -0.17
N VAL A 73 4.15 7.07 -1.35
CA VAL A 73 2.80 6.49 -1.48
C VAL A 73 2.69 5.18 -0.73
N THR A 74 3.71 4.32 -0.79
CA THR A 74 3.69 3.02 -0.10
C THR A 74 3.73 3.15 1.40
N GLN A 75 4.51 4.10 1.90
CA GLN A 75 4.57 4.38 3.33
C GLN A 75 3.22 4.89 3.82
N GLN A 76 2.70 5.95 3.22
CA GLN A 76 1.48 6.59 3.70
C GLN A 76 0.23 5.75 3.49
N ALA A 77 0.03 5.20 2.29
CA ALA A 77 -1.12 4.33 2.05
C ALA A 77 -1.04 3.04 2.89
N GLY A 78 0.17 2.58 3.23
CA GLY A 78 0.38 1.44 4.11
C GLY A 78 0.07 1.70 5.59
N GLU A 79 -0.03 2.95 6.02
CA GLU A 79 -0.40 3.36 7.39
C GLU A 79 -1.90 3.64 7.52
N THR A 80 -2.58 3.89 6.39
CA THR A 80 -4.04 4.04 6.37
C THR A 80 -4.73 2.78 6.86
N ARG A 81 -5.76 2.93 7.70
CA ARG A 81 -6.62 1.83 8.17
C ARG A 81 -7.92 1.77 7.37
N CYS A 82 -8.49 0.58 7.22
CA CYS A 82 -9.87 0.40 6.74
C CYS A 82 -10.81 1.23 7.61
N MET A 83 -11.79 1.93 7.01
CA MET A 83 -12.85 2.59 7.78
C MET A 83 -13.67 1.61 8.62
N ASP A 84 -13.85 0.39 8.11
CA ASP A 84 -14.58 -0.71 8.72
C ASP A 84 -13.64 -1.78 9.30
N CYS A 85 -12.40 -1.42 9.65
CA CYS A 85 -11.42 -2.38 10.16
C CYS A 85 -11.96 -3.10 11.42
N PRO A 86 -12.07 -4.45 11.42
CA PRO A 86 -12.50 -5.19 12.61
C PRO A 86 -11.58 -4.95 13.81
N MET A 87 -10.30 -4.66 13.56
CA MET A 87 -9.32 -4.38 14.61
C MET A 87 -9.58 -3.06 15.33
N ASN A 88 -10.25 -2.09 14.69
CA ASN A 88 -10.68 -0.84 15.35
C ASN A 88 -11.74 -1.13 16.43
N ILE A 89 -12.58 -2.14 16.22
CA ILE A 89 -13.63 -2.55 17.19
C ILE A 89 -12.99 -3.27 18.38
N LEU A 90 -11.92 -4.02 18.13
CA LEU A 90 -11.20 -4.80 19.16
C LEU A 90 -10.17 -3.96 19.93
N GLY A 91 -9.96 -2.69 19.55
CA GLY A 91 -9.00 -1.80 20.21
C GLY A 91 -7.53 -2.21 19.99
N GLU A 92 -7.27 -3.01 18.96
CA GLU A 92 -5.91 -3.46 18.67
C GLU A 92 -5.16 -2.44 17.78
N GLU A 93 -3.86 -2.30 18.03
CA GLU A 93 -2.97 -1.51 17.17
C GLU A 93 -2.61 -2.23 15.86
N SER A 94 -3.05 -3.49 15.71
CA SER A 94 -2.77 -4.35 14.58
C SER A 94 -3.64 -4.01 13.35
N TYR A 95 -3.08 -4.28 12.16
CA TYR A 95 -3.82 -4.16 10.90
C TYR A 95 -4.66 -5.42 10.65
N CYS A 96 -5.80 -5.29 9.98
CA CYS A 96 -6.55 -6.47 9.56
C CYS A 96 -5.75 -7.35 8.58
N GLN A 97 -6.11 -8.63 8.48
CA GLN A 97 -5.40 -9.58 7.61
C GLN A 97 -5.32 -9.12 6.15
N ILE A 98 -6.40 -8.52 5.62
CA ILE A 98 -6.42 -7.96 4.26
C ILE A 98 -5.38 -6.84 4.12
N HIS A 99 -5.32 -5.92 5.10
CA HIS A 99 -4.33 -4.85 5.09
C HIS A 99 -2.91 -5.40 5.13
N TYR A 100 -2.66 -6.41 5.97
CA TYR A 100 -1.35 -7.04 6.03
C TYR A 100 -0.93 -7.60 4.67
N GLN A 101 -1.81 -8.38 4.02
CA GLN A 101 -1.54 -8.98 2.72
C GLN A 101 -1.38 -7.92 1.62
N TRP A 102 -2.25 -6.90 1.60
CA TRP A 102 -2.20 -5.81 0.63
C TRP A 102 -0.92 -4.98 0.76
N ARG A 103 -0.45 -4.69 1.98
CA ARG A 103 0.84 -4.02 2.20
C ARG A 103 2.02 -4.79 1.63
N GLN A 104 1.99 -6.13 1.64
CA GLN A 104 3.05 -6.92 1.01
C GLN A 104 3.03 -6.76 -0.51
N LEU A 105 1.85 -6.78 -1.14
CA LEU A 105 1.74 -6.50 -2.58
C LEU A 105 2.22 -5.09 -2.92
N LEU A 106 1.82 -4.08 -2.13
CA LEU A 106 2.21 -2.70 -2.36
C LEU A 106 3.74 -2.52 -2.25
N LYS A 107 4.37 -3.16 -1.26
CA LYS A 107 5.85 -3.14 -1.12
C LYS A 107 6.56 -3.79 -2.30
N ARG A 108 6.04 -4.90 -2.82
CA ARG A 108 6.63 -5.58 -3.99
C ARG A 108 6.47 -4.71 -5.25
N TYR A 109 5.31 -4.08 -5.42
CA TYR A 109 5.08 -3.13 -6.51
C TYR A 109 6.02 -1.93 -6.45
N ALA A 110 6.19 -1.34 -5.27
CA ALA A 110 7.08 -0.20 -5.05
C ALA A 110 8.57 -0.51 -5.26
N ARG A 111 8.94 -1.79 -5.26
CA ARG A 111 10.31 -2.28 -5.52
C ARG A 111 10.51 -2.75 -6.96
N ASP A 112 9.54 -2.52 -7.83
CA ASP A 112 9.56 -2.98 -9.23
C ASP A 112 9.66 -4.52 -9.36
N GLU A 113 9.28 -5.27 -8.32
CA GLU A 113 9.24 -6.74 -8.34
C GLU A 113 7.98 -7.28 -9.03
N MET A 114 7.06 -6.39 -9.42
CA MET A 114 5.82 -6.71 -10.12
C MET A 114 5.36 -5.53 -10.96
N SER A 115 4.78 -5.83 -12.12
CA SER A 115 4.14 -4.86 -12.99
C SER A 115 2.81 -4.35 -12.40
N SER A 116 2.33 -3.22 -12.91
CA SER A 116 1.02 -2.67 -12.54
C SER A 116 -0.12 -3.67 -12.78
N SER A 117 -0.07 -4.42 -13.89
CA SER A 117 -1.07 -5.46 -14.19
C SER A 117 -1.04 -6.63 -13.21
N GLU A 118 0.16 -7.06 -12.80
CA GLU A 118 0.31 -8.16 -11.83
C GLU A 118 -0.16 -7.72 -10.44
N TYR A 119 0.19 -6.49 -10.04
CA TYR A 119 -0.28 -5.90 -8.79
C TYR A 119 -1.81 -5.86 -8.72
N VAL A 120 -2.46 -5.30 -9.75
CA VAL A 120 -3.93 -5.20 -9.80
C VAL A 120 -4.57 -6.58 -9.75
N LYS A 121 -4.06 -7.53 -10.54
CA LYS A 121 -4.59 -8.91 -10.56
C LYS A 121 -4.45 -9.58 -9.19
N ALA A 122 -3.29 -9.46 -8.54
CA ALA A 122 -3.04 -10.04 -7.24
C ALA A 122 -3.90 -9.40 -6.14
N ALA A 123 -4.07 -8.08 -6.16
CA ALA A 123 -4.91 -7.36 -5.20
C ALA A 123 -6.39 -7.75 -5.34
N LEU A 124 -6.91 -7.85 -6.57
CA LEU A 124 -8.28 -8.29 -6.81
C LEU A 124 -8.49 -9.77 -6.41
N GLY A 125 -7.51 -10.63 -6.69
CA GLY A 125 -7.53 -12.04 -6.27
C GLY A 125 -7.64 -12.18 -4.76
N MET A 126 -6.80 -11.47 -4.01
CA MET A 126 -6.84 -11.43 -2.54
C MET A 126 -8.21 -11.00 -2.00
N LEU A 127 -8.79 -9.92 -2.55
CA LEU A 127 -10.11 -9.45 -2.12
C LEU A 127 -11.21 -10.47 -2.44
N GLN A 128 -11.11 -11.14 -3.59
CA GLN A 128 -12.05 -12.17 -3.99
C GLN A 128 -11.98 -13.39 -3.07
N GLU A 129 -10.78 -13.88 -2.76
CA GLU A 129 -10.56 -14.99 -1.83
C GLU A 129 -11.16 -14.67 -0.46
N HIS A 130 -10.81 -13.52 0.11
CA HIS A 130 -11.34 -13.10 1.40
C HIS A 130 -12.88 -12.98 1.40
N LYS A 131 -13.47 -12.47 0.31
CA LYS A 131 -14.93 -12.41 0.16
C LYS A 131 -15.57 -13.80 0.17
N GLN A 132 -14.95 -14.80 -0.45
CA GLN A 132 -15.47 -16.17 -0.43
C GLN A 132 -15.38 -16.78 0.97
N GLU A 133 -14.27 -16.59 1.67
CA GLU A 133 -14.11 -17.04 3.06
C GLU A 133 -15.19 -16.44 3.98
N LEU A 134 -15.47 -15.15 3.83
CA LEU A 134 -16.51 -14.48 4.61
C LEU A 134 -17.91 -15.05 4.33
N LYS A 135 -18.22 -15.43 3.09
CA LYS A 135 -19.50 -16.07 2.75
C LYS A 135 -19.63 -17.43 3.40
N VAL A 136 -18.61 -18.28 3.25
CA VAL A 136 -18.58 -19.63 3.82
C VAL A 136 -18.75 -19.55 5.35
N ARG A 137 -18.04 -18.63 6.01
CA ARG A 137 -18.20 -18.40 7.46
C ARG A 137 -19.63 -18.00 7.84
N LYS A 138 -20.24 -17.06 7.13
CA LYS A 138 -21.62 -16.62 7.40
C LYS A 138 -22.63 -17.75 7.21
N GLU A 139 -22.43 -18.61 6.21
CA GLU A 139 -23.28 -19.77 5.97
C GLU A 139 -23.18 -20.78 7.12
N HIS A 140 -21.95 -21.08 7.58
CA HIS A 140 -21.73 -21.94 8.74
C HIS A 140 -22.32 -21.38 10.04
N GLU A 141 -22.18 -20.08 10.30
CA GLU A 141 -22.76 -19.41 11.46
C GLU A 141 -24.29 -19.47 11.42
N ALA A 142 -24.90 -19.19 10.26
CA ALA A 142 -26.35 -19.27 10.08
C ALA A 142 -26.88 -20.70 10.29
N GLU A 143 -26.15 -21.71 9.82
CA GLU A 143 -26.52 -23.11 10.01
C GLU A 143 -26.41 -23.54 11.48
N GLY A 144 -25.35 -23.13 12.19
CA GLY A 144 -25.22 -23.36 13.63
C GLY A 144 -26.37 -22.73 14.43
N LEU A 145 -26.77 -21.51 14.08
CA LEU A 145 -27.92 -20.82 14.67
C LEU A 145 -29.25 -21.55 14.42
N ARG A 146 -29.45 -22.09 13.21
CA ARG A 146 -30.63 -22.92 12.89
C ARG A 146 -30.65 -24.20 13.71
N GLN A 147 -29.52 -24.88 13.83
CA GLN A 147 -29.40 -26.11 14.61
C GLN A 147 -29.66 -25.88 16.10
N LEU A 148 -29.10 -24.80 16.67
CA LEU A 148 -29.36 -24.40 18.06
C LEU A 148 -30.84 -24.06 18.29
N LYS A 149 -31.46 -23.35 17.34
CA LYS A 149 -32.90 -23.05 17.41
C LYS A 149 -33.73 -24.34 17.36
N ALA A 150 -33.45 -25.23 16.41
CA ALA A 150 -34.14 -26.51 16.28
C ALA A 150 -34.01 -27.38 17.56
N TYR A 151 -32.80 -27.43 18.14
CA TYR A 151 -32.57 -28.11 19.42
C TYR A 151 -33.39 -27.49 20.57
N ARG A 152 -33.43 -26.16 20.66
CA ARG A 152 -34.22 -25.45 21.68
C ARG A 152 -35.72 -25.70 21.51
N ASP A 153 -36.22 -25.67 20.28
CA ASP A 153 -37.64 -25.85 19.97
C ASP A 153 -38.08 -27.29 20.28
N ALA A 154 -37.26 -28.30 19.94
CA ALA A 154 -37.51 -29.70 20.28
C ALA A 154 -37.50 -29.96 21.80
N ARG A 155 -36.66 -29.25 22.56
CA ARG A 155 -36.61 -29.36 24.03
C ARG A 155 -37.83 -28.74 24.73
N ASN A 156 -38.48 -27.76 24.12
CA ASN A 156 -39.59 -27.00 24.71
C ASN A 156 -40.98 -27.48 24.25
N GLN A 157 -41.07 -28.56 23.48
CA GLN A 157 -42.34 -29.18 23.12
C GLN A 157 -42.95 -29.91 24.33
N PRO A 158 -44.18 -29.57 24.76
CA PRO A 158 -44.85 -30.32 25.82
C PRO A 158 -45.27 -31.70 25.31
N LEU A 159 -45.16 -32.71 26.20
CA LEU A 159 -45.63 -34.09 26.00
C LEU A 159 -47.12 -34.16 25.68
#